data_AF-Q9XF43-F1
#
_entry.id   AF-Q9XF43-F1
#
_cell.length_a   1.000
_cell.length_b   1.000
_cell.length_c   1.000
_cell.angle_alpha   90.00
_cell.angle_beta   90.00
_cell.angle_gamma   90.00
#
_symmetry.space_group_name_H-M   'P 1'
#
loop_
_entity.id
_entity.type
_entity.pdbx_description
1 polymer ?
#
loop_
_entity_poly.entity_id
_entity_poly.type
_entity_poly.pdbx_seq_one_letter_code
_entity_poly.pdbx_strand_id
1 'polypeptide(L)'
;MPQAPMPEFSSSVKLKYVKLGYQYLVNHFLSFLLIPIMAIVAVELLRMGPEEILNVWNSLQFDLVQVLCSSFFVIFISTVYFMSKPRTIYLVDYSCYKPPVTCRVPFATFMEHSRLILKDKPKSVEFQMRILERSGLGEETCLPPAIHYIPPTPTMDAARSEAQMVIFEAMDDLFKKTGLKPKDVDILIVNCSLFSPTPSLSAMVINKYKLRSNIKSFNLSGMGCSAGLISVDLARDLLQVHPNSNAIIVSTEIITPNYYQGNERAMLLPNCLFRMGAAAIHMSNRRSDRWRAKYKLSHLVRTHRGADDKSFYCVYEQEDKEGHVGINLSKDLMAIAGEALKANITTIGPLVLPASEQLLFLTSLIGRKIFNPKWKPYIPDFKLAFEHFCIHAGGRAVIDELQKNLQLSGEHVEASRMTLHRFGNTSSSSLWYELSYIESKGRMRRGDRVWQIAFGSGFKCNSAVWKCNRTIKTPKDGPWSDCIDRYPVFIPEVVKL
;
A
#
# COMPACT_ATOMS: atom_id res chain seq x y z
N MET A 1 28.82 22.10 -3.21
CA MET A 1 27.93 22.62 -2.15
C MET A 1 28.22 21.83 -0.88
N PRO A 2 28.52 22.47 0.27
CA PRO A 2 28.62 21.78 1.54
C PRO A 2 27.26 21.21 1.93
N GLN A 3 27.24 20.02 2.53
CA GLN A 3 26.03 19.37 3.03
C GLN A 3 25.35 20.25 4.07
N ALA A 4 24.05 20.54 3.88
CA ALA A 4 23.25 21.17 4.92
C ALA A 4 23.22 20.24 6.16
N PRO A 5 23.44 20.77 7.38
CA PRO A 5 23.41 19.98 8.60
C PRO A 5 22.00 19.43 8.83
N MET A 6 21.94 18.16 9.22
CA MET A 6 20.68 17.47 9.53
C MET A 6 19.97 18.13 10.73
N PRO A 7 18.63 18.26 10.72
CA PRO A 7 17.89 18.80 11.87
C PRO A 7 18.10 17.97 13.14
N GLU A 8 18.17 18.64 14.30
CA GLU A 8 18.28 18.00 15.62
C GLU A 8 17.02 17.17 15.97
N PHE A 9 17.20 15.86 16.13
CA PHE A 9 16.13 14.88 16.38
C PHE A 9 15.74 14.71 17.87
N SER A 10 16.19 15.58 18.79
CA SER A 10 16.15 15.28 20.23
C SER A 10 14.78 15.45 20.89
N SER A 11 13.87 16.27 20.36
CA SER A 11 12.64 16.66 21.06
C SER A 11 11.44 15.75 20.79
N SER A 12 11.27 15.20 19.58
CA SER A 12 10.06 14.40 19.22
C SER A 12 10.17 12.90 19.54
N VAL A 13 11.38 12.38 19.73
CA VAL A 13 11.65 10.93 19.88
C VAL A 13 11.39 10.41 21.30
N LYS A 14 11.37 11.28 22.32
CA LYS A 14 11.31 10.88 23.75
C LYS A 14 10.10 10.04 24.14
N LEU A 15 8.93 10.26 23.54
CA LEU A 15 7.65 9.65 24.01
C LEU A 15 7.19 8.41 23.22
N LYS A 16 7.54 8.29 21.93
CA LYS A 16 6.94 7.26 21.06
C LYS A 16 7.52 5.86 21.27
N TYR A 17 8.84 5.74 21.52
CA TYR A 17 9.52 4.45 21.66
C TYR A 17 9.39 3.82 23.05
N VAL A 18 9.38 4.65 24.09
CA VAL A 18 9.06 4.19 25.46
C VAL A 18 7.64 3.63 25.49
N LYS A 19 6.69 4.27 24.81
CA LYS A 19 5.33 3.74 24.65
C LYS A 19 5.31 2.39 23.93
N LEU A 20 6.07 2.19 22.85
CA LEU A 20 6.02 0.93 22.08
C LEU A 20 6.61 -0.25 22.85
N GLY A 21 7.76 -0.07 23.51
CA GLY A 21 8.36 -1.09 24.38
C GLY A 21 7.46 -1.41 25.58
N TYR A 22 6.92 -0.38 26.23
CA TYR A 22 5.93 -0.53 27.31
C TYR A 22 4.67 -1.25 26.82
N GLN A 23 4.16 -0.93 25.64
CA GLN A 23 2.94 -1.52 25.09
C GLN A 23 3.15 -2.99 24.70
N TYR A 24 4.31 -3.37 24.18
CA TYR A 24 4.66 -4.78 23.95
C TYR A 24 4.72 -5.57 25.27
N LEU A 25 5.38 -4.99 26.28
CA LEU A 25 5.53 -5.60 27.61
C LEU A 25 4.18 -5.73 28.32
N VAL A 26 3.30 -4.73 28.20
CA VAL A 26 1.93 -4.75 28.72
C VAL A 26 1.05 -5.76 27.96
N ASN A 27 1.11 -5.80 26.63
CA ASN A 27 0.32 -6.72 25.81
C ASN A 27 0.68 -8.19 26.04
N HIS A 28 1.94 -8.45 26.38
CA HIS A 28 2.45 -9.80 26.66
C HIS A 28 2.69 -10.07 28.15
N PHE A 29 2.30 -9.15 29.05
CA PHE A 29 2.55 -9.26 30.49
C PHE A 29 2.04 -10.59 31.05
N LEU A 30 0.83 -10.99 30.67
CA LEU A 30 0.25 -12.27 31.09
C LEU A 30 1.09 -13.46 30.61
N SER A 31 1.60 -13.42 29.37
CA SER A 31 2.48 -14.46 28.83
C SER A 31 3.81 -14.52 29.59
N PHE A 32 4.41 -13.36 29.89
CA PHE A 32 5.65 -13.28 30.68
C PHE A 32 5.47 -13.75 32.12
N LEU A 33 4.28 -13.58 32.71
CA LEU A 33 3.96 -14.09 34.04
C LEU A 33 3.66 -15.60 34.03
N LEU A 34 2.84 -16.06 33.08
CA LEU A 34 2.34 -17.43 33.04
C LEU A 34 3.38 -18.44 32.56
N ILE A 35 4.27 -18.08 31.61
CA ILE A 35 5.26 -19.03 31.08
C ILE A 35 6.23 -19.53 32.17
N PRO A 36 6.83 -18.67 33.01
CA PRO A 36 7.66 -19.13 34.12
C PRO A 36 6.89 -19.97 35.14
N ILE A 37 5.65 -19.58 35.48
CA ILE A 37 4.81 -20.35 36.42
C ILE A 37 4.52 -21.73 35.85
N MET A 38 4.09 -21.83 34.58
CA MET A 38 3.87 -23.10 33.91
C MET A 38 5.14 -23.95 33.83
N ALA A 39 6.29 -23.33 33.58
CA ALA A 39 7.58 -24.02 33.57
C ALA A 39 7.96 -24.57 34.94
N ILE A 40 7.76 -23.79 36.02
CA ILE A 40 7.99 -24.22 37.40
C ILE A 40 7.08 -25.40 37.76
N VAL A 41 5.78 -25.28 37.47
CA VAL A 41 4.80 -26.36 37.73
C VAL A 41 5.15 -27.62 36.93
N ALA A 42 5.54 -27.50 35.67
CA ALA A 42 5.95 -28.63 34.85
C ALA A 42 7.23 -29.30 35.37
N VAL A 43 8.23 -28.52 35.81
CA VAL A 43 9.45 -29.05 36.43
C VAL A 43 9.14 -29.79 37.72
N GLU A 44 8.25 -29.24 38.55
CA GLU A 44 7.87 -29.89 39.82
C GLU A 44 7.11 -31.20 39.58
N LEU A 45 6.17 -31.21 38.63
CA LEU A 45 5.47 -32.43 38.21
C LEU A 45 6.42 -33.49 37.62
N LEU A 46 7.48 -33.10 36.92
CA LEU A 46 8.50 -34.02 36.40
C LEU A 46 9.44 -34.56 37.49
N ARG A 47 9.58 -33.85 38.62
CA ARG A 47 10.35 -34.30 39.79
C ARG A 47 9.58 -35.27 40.66
N MET A 48 8.25 -35.17 40.65
CA MET A 48 7.37 -36.05 41.41
C MET A 48 7.36 -37.47 40.84
N GLY A 49 7.42 -38.47 41.72
CA GLY A 49 7.20 -39.86 41.35
C GLY A 49 5.74 -40.13 40.95
N PRO A 50 5.43 -41.21 40.19
CA PRO A 50 4.06 -41.53 39.79
C PRO A 50 3.10 -41.69 40.98
N GLU A 51 3.56 -42.22 42.12
CA GLU A 51 2.76 -42.31 43.35
C GLU A 51 2.50 -40.95 44.01
N GLU A 52 3.46 -40.03 43.98
CA GLU A 52 3.31 -38.68 44.53
C GLU A 52 2.31 -37.86 43.72
N ILE A 53 2.36 -37.97 42.39
CA ILE A 53 1.37 -37.33 41.49
C ILE A 53 -0.03 -37.89 41.78
N LEU A 54 -0.16 -39.20 41.96
CA LEU A 54 -1.42 -39.86 42.31
C LEU A 54 -1.94 -39.40 43.68
N ASN A 55 -1.06 -39.21 44.66
CA ASN A 55 -1.43 -38.67 45.97
C ASN A 55 -1.85 -37.19 45.90
N VAL A 56 -1.15 -36.36 45.13
CA VAL A 56 -1.58 -34.97 44.86
C VAL A 56 -2.95 -34.96 44.17
N TRP A 57 -3.15 -35.85 43.18
CA TRP A 57 -4.42 -35.99 42.49
C TRP A 57 -5.56 -36.48 43.39
N ASN A 58 -5.30 -37.45 44.27
CA ASN A 58 -6.28 -37.98 45.23
C ASN A 58 -6.57 -36.99 46.37
N SER A 59 -5.58 -36.17 46.76
CA SER A 59 -5.76 -35.10 47.76
C SER A 59 -6.45 -33.86 47.19
N LEU A 60 -6.44 -33.68 45.86
CA LEU A 60 -7.33 -32.76 45.16
C LEU A 60 -8.77 -33.30 45.23
N GLN A 61 -9.38 -33.18 46.41
CA GLN A 61 -10.82 -33.32 46.59
C GLN A 61 -11.50 -32.11 45.93
N PHE A 62 -11.58 -32.11 44.60
CA PHE A 62 -12.33 -31.08 43.89
C PHE A 62 -13.80 -31.23 44.25
N ASP A 63 -14.31 -30.33 45.09
CA ASP A 63 -15.74 -30.20 45.33
C ASP A 63 -16.44 -29.92 43.98
N LEU A 64 -17.67 -30.41 43.81
CA LEU A 64 -18.51 -30.15 42.64
C LEU A 64 -18.57 -28.64 42.34
N VAL A 65 -18.59 -27.82 43.40
CA VAL A 65 -18.52 -26.35 43.30
C VAL A 65 -17.24 -25.89 42.61
N GLN A 66 -16.06 -26.43 42.98
CA GLN A 66 -14.77 -26.04 42.38
C GLN A 66 -14.69 -26.44 40.90
N VAL A 67 -15.19 -27.63 40.53
CA VAL A 67 -15.23 -28.08 39.12
C VAL A 67 -16.14 -27.18 38.28
N LEU A 68 -17.33 -26.85 38.80
CA LEU A 68 -18.26 -25.95 38.14
C LEU A 68 -17.69 -24.52 38.01
N CYS A 69 -17.08 -23.98 39.07
CA CYS A 69 -16.44 -22.66 39.04
C CYS A 69 -15.28 -22.62 38.04
N SER A 70 -14.43 -23.65 38.00
CA SER A 70 -13.30 -23.72 37.07
C SER A 70 -13.76 -23.86 35.63
N SER A 71 -14.77 -24.70 35.38
CA SER A 71 -15.37 -24.87 34.04
C SER A 71 -16.03 -23.58 33.56
N PHE A 72 -16.80 -22.91 34.42
CA PHE A 72 -17.39 -21.60 34.13
C PHE A 72 -16.32 -20.56 33.82
N PHE A 73 -15.23 -20.51 34.60
CA PHE A 73 -14.13 -19.57 34.39
C PHE A 73 -13.43 -19.81 33.04
N VAL A 74 -13.17 -21.07 32.67
CA VAL A 74 -12.57 -21.42 31.36
C VAL A 74 -13.51 -21.06 30.20
N ILE A 75 -14.81 -21.37 30.32
CA ILE A 75 -15.81 -21.01 29.30
C ILE A 75 -15.93 -19.50 29.18
N PHE A 76 -15.98 -18.78 30.31
CA PHE A 76 -16.07 -17.32 30.35
C PHE A 76 -14.85 -16.68 29.71
N ILE A 77 -13.63 -17.08 30.10
CA ILE A 77 -12.38 -16.58 29.48
C ILE A 77 -12.35 -16.91 27.98
N SER A 78 -12.74 -18.11 27.59
CA SER A 78 -12.78 -18.50 26.18
C SER A 78 -13.77 -17.64 25.39
N THR A 79 -14.98 -17.46 25.89
CA THR A 79 -16.01 -16.61 25.29
C THR A 79 -15.53 -15.17 25.17
N VAL A 80 -15.00 -14.59 26.25
CA VAL A 80 -14.44 -13.22 26.25
C VAL A 80 -13.30 -13.12 25.25
N TYR A 81 -12.39 -14.10 25.21
CA TYR A 81 -11.27 -14.13 24.26
C TYR A 81 -11.75 -14.17 22.80
N PHE A 82 -12.70 -15.05 22.48
CA PHE A 82 -13.23 -15.17 21.12
C PHE A 82 -14.09 -13.97 20.69
N MET A 83 -14.81 -13.35 21.63
CA MET A 83 -15.61 -12.14 21.39
C MET A 83 -14.76 -10.87 21.27
N SER A 84 -13.64 -10.80 21.99
CA SER A 84 -12.73 -9.64 21.98
C SER A 84 -11.70 -9.68 20.85
N LYS A 85 -11.54 -10.83 20.19
CA LYS A 85 -10.57 -10.99 19.09
C LYS A 85 -10.99 -10.15 17.87
N PRO A 86 -10.09 -9.35 17.30
CA PRO A 86 -10.34 -8.66 16.02
C PRO A 86 -10.72 -9.65 14.92
N ARG A 87 -11.68 -9.25 14.07
CA ARG A 87 -12.12 -10.04 12.92
C ARG A 87 -10.97 -10.16 11.93
N THR A 88 -10.81 -11.35 11.34
CA THR A 88 -9.83 -11.51 10.25
C THR A 88 -10.36 -10.84 9.00
N ILE A 89 -9.53 -9.99 8.38
CA ILE A 89 -9.87 -9.31 7.15
C ILE A 89 -9.19 -10.01 5.98
N TYR A 90 -9.99 -10.43 5.02
CA TYR A 90 -9.57 -11.16 3.84
C TYR A 90 -9.55 -10.23 2.63
N LEU A 91 -8.50 -10.34 1.82
CA LEU A 91 -8.51 -9.91 0.43
C LEU A 91 -8.96 -11.11 -0.40
N VAL A 92 -10.20 -11.04 -0.86
CA VAL A 92 -10.84 -12.12 -1.59
C VAL A 92 -10.24 -12.23 -2.99
N ASP A 93 -10.36 -11.15 -3.75
CA ASP A 93 -9.74 -10.97 -5.05
C ASP A 93 -9.63 -9.47 -5.39
N TYR A 94 -8.95 -9.16 -6.49
CA TYR A 94 -8.84 -7.82 -7.05
C TYR A 94 -8.70 -7.88 -8.58
N SER A 95 -9.01 -6.77 -9.23
CA SER A 95 -8.96 -6.59 -10.67
C SER A 95 -8.30 -5.27 -11.00
N CYS A 96 -7.41 -5.27 -12.00
CA CYS A 96 -6.77 -4.06 -12.48
C CYS A 96 -7.24 -3.77 -13.90
N TYR A 97 -7.56 -2.52 -14.19
CA TYR A 97 -7.91 -2.05 -15.52
C TYR A 97 -6.75 -2.25 -16.49
N LYS A 98 -7.03 -2.73 -17.70
CA LYS A 98 -6.02 -2.84 -18.76
C LYS A 98 -6.38 -1.86 -19.87
N PRO A 99 -5.62 -0.77 -20.03
CA PRO A 99 -5.86 0.18 -21.10
C PRO A 99 -5.85 -0.50 -22.48
N PRO A 100 -6.79 -0.16 -23.39
CA PRO A 100 -6.76 -0.65 -24.75
C PRO A 100 -5.58 -0.07 -25.53
N VAL A 101 -5.15 -0.76 -26.59
CA VAL A 101 -4.01 -0.33 -27.42
C VAL A 101 -4.20 1.06 -28.04
N THR A 102 -5.44 1.50 -28.22
CA THR A 102 -5.78 2.85 -28.72
C THR A 102 -5.42 3.96 -27.75
N CYS A 103 -5.23 3.66 -26.47
CA CYS A 103 -4.78 4.63 -25.46
C CYS A 103 -3.25 4.70 -25.33
N ARG A 104 -2.52 3.85 -26.04
CA ARG A 104 -1.05 3.76 -25.98
C ARG A 104 -0.40 5.04 -26.47
N VAL A 105 0.61 5.52 -25.74
CA VAL A 105 1.40 6.70 -26.11
C VAL A 105 2.89 6.32 -26.23
N PRO A 106 3.37 6.00 -27.45
CA PRO A 106 4.79 5.88 -27.71
C PRO A 106 5.52 7.19 -27.40
N PHE A 107 6.82 7.12 -27.10
CA PHE A 107 7.61 8.32 -26.84
C PHE A 107 7.63 9.27 -28.04
N ALA A 108 7.70 8.74 -29.27
CA ALA A 108 7.62 9.55 -30.49
C ALA A 108 6.31 10.38 -30.55
N THR A 109 5.17 9.75 -30.29
CA THR A 109 3.86 10.40 -30.25
C THR A 109 3.80 11.45 -29.14
N PHE A 110 4.25 11.10 -27.92
CA PHE A 110 4.30 12.06 -26.82
C PHE A 110 5.13 13.31 -27.18
N MET A 111 6.29 13.10 -27.81
CA MET A 111 7.20 14.17 -28.19
C MET A 111 6.68 15.03 -29.34
N GLU A 112 5.98 14.43 -30.30
CA GLU A 112 5.27 15.16 -31.36
C GLU A 112 4.17 16.05 -30.78
N HIS A 113 3.30 15.51 -29.93
CA HIS A 113 2.24 16.27 -29.28
C HIS A 113 2.83 17.40 -28.42
N SER A 114 3.89 17.11 -27.66
CA SER A 114 4.59 18.11 -26.85
C SER A 114 5.13 19.27 -27.69
N ARG A 115 5.70 19.00 -28.86
CA ARG A 115 6.20 20.04 -29.79
C ARG A 115 5.08 20.89 -30.37
N LEU A 116 3.92 20.30 -30.64
CA LEU A 116 2.76 21.01 -31.18
C LEU A 116 2.08 21.87 -30.10
N ILE A 117 1.93 21.35 -28.89
CA ILE A 117 1.29 22.04 -27.76
C ILE A 117 2.19 23.15 -27.20
N LEU A 118 3.48 22.89 -27.04
CA LEU A 118 4.47 23.79 -26.44
C LEU A 118 5.39 24.41 -27.51
N LYS A 119 4.82 24.79 -28.67
CA LYS A 119 5.55 25.24 -29.87
C LYS A 119 6.50 26.41 -29.59
N ASP A 120 6.12 27.32 -28.72
CA ASP A 120 6.89 28.50 -28.31
C ASP A 120 7.84 28.23 -27.12
N LYS A 121 7.82 27.02 -26.55
CA LYS A 121 8.53 26.63 -25.32
C LYS A 121 9.49 25.45 -25.57
N PRO A 122 10.50 25.58 -26.46
CA PRO A 122 11.39 24.48 -26.86
C PRO A 122 12.19 23.88 -25.68
N LYS A 123 12.57 24.69 -24.69
CA LYS A 123 13.25 24.23 -23.47
C LYS A 123 12.37 23.31 -22.61
N SER A 124 11.06 23.51 -22.62
CA SER A 124 10.09 22.68 -21.91
C SER A 124 9.90 21.33 -22.62
N VAL A 125 9.86 21.36 -23.95
CA VAL A 125 9.86 20.14 -24.78
C VAL A 125 11.13 19.32 -24.54
N GLU A 126 12.31 19.95 -24.59
CA GLU A 126 13.59 19.29 -24.33
C GLU A 126 13.66 18.72 -22.91
N PHE A 127 13.13 19.45 -21.92
CA PHE A 127 13.04 18.95 -20.56
C PHE A 127 12.20 17.68 -20.47
N GLN A 128 11.01 17.66 -21.06
CA GLN A 128 10.14 16.47 -21.08
C GLN A 128 10.82 15.28 -21.76
N MET A 129 11.53 15.51 -22.87
CA MET A 129 12.33 14.49 -23.54
C MET A 129 13.32 13.84 -22.57
N ARG A 130 14.16 14.65 -21.90
CA ARG A 130 15.16 14.15 -20.93
C ARG A 130 14.53 13.40 -19.75
N ILE A 131 13.31 13.78 -19.34
CA ILE A 131 12.56 13.05 -18.33
C ILE A 131 12.18 11.67 -18.87
N LEU A 132 11.56 11.58 -20.05
CA LEU A 132 11.16 10.31 -20.66
C LEU A 132 12.35 9.36 -20.82
N GLU A 133 13.48 9.86 -21.34
CA GLU A 133 14.73 9.10 -21.52
C GLU A 133 15.20 8.40 -20.23
N ARG A 134 14.94 8.98 -19.06
CA ARG A 134 15.42 8.49 -17.74
C ARG A 134 14.31 7.94 -16.85
N SER A 135 13.06 8.06 -17.27
CA SER A 135 11.88 7.80 -16.44
C SER A 135 11.70 6.32 -16.06
N GLY A 136 12.24 5.42 -16.88
CA GLY A 136 12.03 3.98 -16.78
C GLY A 136 10.68 3.50 -17.33
N LEU A 137 9.90 4.39 -17.95
CA LEU A 137 8.69 4.01 -18.70
C LEU A 137 9.08 3.25 -19.98
N GLY A 138 8.16 2.44 -20.48
CA GLY A 138 8.24 1.80 -21.80
C GLY A 138 7.26 2.40 -22.81
N GLU A 139 7.34 1.89 -24.03
CA GLU A 139 6.55 2.31 -25.21
C GLU A 139 5.07 1.85 -25.19
N GLU A 140 4.66 1.15 -24.13
CA GLU A 140 3.31 0.59 -23.98
C GLU A 140 2.47 1.29 -22.90
N THR A 141 2.97 2.38 -22.31
CA THR A 141 2.19 3.18 -21.36
C THR A 141 1.04 3.91 -22.04
N CYS A 142 -0.02 4.23 -21.29
CA CYS A 142 -1.29 4.71 -21.84
C CYS A 142 -1.79 6.01 -21.17
N LEU A 143 -2.38 6.89 -21.98
CA LEU A 143 -3.05 8.12 -21.56
C LEU A 143 -4.53 8.05 -21.97
N PRO A 144 -5.45 8.71 -21.23
CA PRO A 144 -6.85 8.77 -21.60
C PRO A 144 -7.07 9.45 -22.95
N PRO A 145 -8.13 9.09 -23.71
CA PRO A 145 -8.42 9.64 -25.03
C PRO A 145 -8.36 11.16 -25.12
N ALA A 146 -8.81 11.85 -24.07
CA ALA A 146 -8.83 13.31 -23.98
C ALA A 146 -7.45 13.98 -24.13
N ILE A 147 -6.37 13.28 -23.76
CA ILE A 147 -5.00 13.77 -23.81
C ILE A 147 -4.34 13.49 -25.18
N HIS A 148 -4.95 12.64 -26.02
CA HIS A 148 -4.49 12.40 -27.38
C HIS A 148 -4.90 13.49 -28.37
N TYR A 149 -5.83 14.38 -28.03
CA TYR A 149 -6.15 15.55 -28.84
C TYR A 149 -5.01 16.58 -28.81
N ILE A 150 -4.90 17.39 -29.87
CA ILE A 150 -3.91 18.47 -29.99
C ILE A 150 -4.64 19.80 -30.27
N PRO A 151 -4.76 20.69 -29.26
CA PRO A 151 -4.36 20.51 -27.86
C PRO A 151 -5.28 19.51 -27.11
N PRO A 152 -4.87 19.02 -25.93
CA PRO A 152 -5.70 18.17 -25.08
C PRO A 152 -7.05 18.82 -24.75
N THR A 153 -8.07 18.00 -24.54
CA THR A 153 -9.46 18.44 -24.29
C THR A 153 -9.89 18.08 -22.85
N PRO A 154 -9.46 18.83 -21.81
CA PRO A 154 -9.68 18.50 -20.40
C PRO A 154 -11.09 18.88 -19.92
N THR A 155 -12.14 18.46 -20.61
CA THR A 155 -13.52 18.79 -20.21
C THR A 155 -13.99 17.89 -19.06
N MET A 156 -14.97 18.37 -18.30
CA MET A 156 -15.65 17.58 -17.26
C MET A 156 -16.27 16.30 -17.84
N ASP A 157 -16.81 16.36 -19.06
CA ASP A 157 -17.40 15.21 -19.75
C ASP A 157 -16.33 14.17 -20.13
N ALA A 158 -15.18 14.62 -20.63
CA ALA A 158 -14.05 13.75 -20.93
C ALA A 158 -13.47 13.09 -19.66
N ALA A 159 -13.35 13.83 -18.56
CA ALA A 159 -12.92 13.29 -17.28
C ALA A 159 -13.92 12.27 -16.70
N ARG A 160 -15.23 12.51 -16.84
CA ARG A 160 -16.26 11.51 -16.50
C ARG A 160 -16.17 10.27 -17.37
N SER A 161 -15.88 10.44 -18.66
CA SER A 161 -15.73 9.32 -19.60
C SER A 161 -14.53 8.44 -19.25
N GLU A 162 -13.38 9.04 -18.91
CA GLU A 162 -12.23 8.32 -18.36
C GLU A 162 -12.62 7.56 -17.08
N ALA A 163 -13.28 8.23 -16.13
CA ALA A 163 -13.69 7.61 -14.88
C ALA A 163 -14.61 6.41 -15.08
N GLN A 164 -15.60 6.51 -15.97
CA GLN A 164 -16.49 5.41 -16.30
C GLN A 164 -15.73 4.24 -16.95
N MET A 165 -14.85 4.54 -17.90
CA MET A 165 -14.05 3.53 -18.60
C MET A 165 -13.22 2.70 -17.61
N VAL A 166 -12.39 3.36 -16.79
CA VAL A 166 -11.44 2.65 -15.94
C VAL A 166 -12.11 1.99 -14.73
N ILE A 167 -13.11 2.64 -14.12
CA ILE A 167 -13.78 2.13 -12.92
C ILE A 167 -14.72 0.99 -13.26
N PHE A 168 -15.56 1.14 -14.29
CA PHE A 168 -16.55 0.11 -14.60
C PHE A 168 -15.91 -1.17 -15.12
N GLU A 169 -14.88 -1.07 -15.96
CA GLU A 169 -14.18 -2.27 -16.45
C GLU A 169 -13.50 -3.04 -15.30
N ALA A 170 -12.80 -2.34 -14.40
CA ALA A 170 -12.18 -2.98 -13.24
C ALA A 170 -13.23 -3.63 -12.31
N MET A 171 -14.38 -2.98 -12.12
CA MET A 171 -15.49 -3.48 -11.29
C MET A 171 -16.20 -4.68 -11.93
N ASP A 172 -16.46 -4.63 -13.23
CA ASP A 172 -17.10 -5.73 -13.98
C ASP A 172 -16.24 -7.00 -13.92
N ASP A 173 -14.92 -6.85 -14.12
CA ASP A 173 -13.98 -7.95 -13.99
C ASP A 173 -13.94 -8.50 -12.55
N LEU A 174 -13.97 -7.63 -11.54
CA LEU A 174 -13.98 -8.06 -10.13
C LEU A 174 -15.25 -8.84 -9.78
N PHE A 175 -16.42 -8.35 -10.20
CA PHE A 175 -17.68 -9.06 -9.99
C PHE A 175 -17.69 -10.42 -10.69
N LYS A 176 -17.16 -10.49 -11.92
CA LYS A 176 -17.01 -11.74 -12.66
C LYS A 176 -16.10 -12.73 -11.94
N LYS A 177 -14.93 -12.29 -11.45
CA LYS A 177 -13.96 -13.15 -10.75
C LYS A 177 -14.47 -13.65 -9.40
N THR A 178 -15.16 -12.79 -8.66
CA THR A 178 -15.59 -13.09 -7.28
C THR A 178 -16.98 -13.72 -7.20
N GLY A 179 -17.81 -13.58 -8.23
CA GLY A 179 -19.23 -13.93 -8.20
C GLY A 179 -20.06 -13.06 -7.25
N LEU A 180 -19.49 -11.97 -6.72
CA LEU A 180 -20.17 -11.07 -5.80
C LEU A 180 -21.28 -10.32 -6.53
N LYS A 181 -22.51 -10.39 -6.00
CA LYS A 181 -23.62 -9.63 -6.58
C LYS A 181 -23.55 -8.18 -6.11
N PRO A 182 -23.90 -7.18 -6.95
CA PRO A 182 -23.95 -5.78 -6.54
C PRO A 182 -24.77 -5.52 -5.25
N LYS A 183 -25.86 -6.26 -5.03
CA LYS A 183 -26.70 -6.16 -3.83
C LYS A 183 -26.02 -6.66 -2.54
N ASP A 184 -24.96 -7.45 -2.65
CA ASP A 184 -24.21 -8.03 -1.52
C ASP A 184 -23.01 -7.18 -1.10
N VAL A 185 -22.80 -6.01 -1.73
CA VAL A 185 -21.78 -5.04 -1.34
C VAL A 185 -22.31 -4.17 -0.19
N ASP A 186 -21.64 -4.23 0.96
CA ASP A 186 -22.05 -3.49 2.16
C ASP A 186 -21.33 -2.14 2.29
N ILE A 187 -20.07 -2.09 1.85
CA ILE A 187 -19.19 -0.93 1.94
C ILE A 187 -18.57 -0.65 0.57
N LEU A 188 -18.58 0.60 0.12
CA LEU A 188 -17.92 1.06 -1.10
C LEU A 188 -17.01 2.23 -0.76
N ILE A 189 -15.72 2.12 -1.08
CA ILE A 189 -14.75 3.19 -0.93
C ILE A 189 -14.13 3.46 -2.31
N VAL A 190 -14.34 4.65 -2.86
CA VAL A 190 -13.68 5.07 -4.09
C VAL A 190 -12.63 6.11 -3.74
N ASN A 191 -11.40 5.96 -4.22
CA ASN A 191 -10.37 6.99 -4.14
C ASN A 191 -9.91 7.41 -5.54
N CYS A 192 -9.88 8.72 -5.73
CA CYS A 192 -9.38 9.42 -6.91
C CYS A 192 -9.00 10.83 -6.46
N SER A 193 -7.74 11.24 -6.68
CA SER A 193 -7.22 12.47 -6.07
C SER A 193 -7.63 13.70 -6.85
N LEU A 194 -7.38 13.66 -8.15
CA LEU A 194 -7.35 14.81 -9.05
C LEU A 194 -8.71 15.10 -9.72
N PHE A 195 -9.68 14.21 -9.53
CA PHE A 195 -11.03 14.40 -10.04
C PHE A 195 -12.07 14.11 -8.96
N SER A 196 -12.70 15.17 -8.47
CA SER A 196 -13.75 15.12 -7.44
C SER A 196 -15.04 15.77 -7.92
N PRO A 197 -15.80 15.12 -8.82
CA PRO A 197 -17.04 15.68 -9.36
C PRO A 197 -18.21 15.60 -8.37
N THR A 198 -19.27 16.37 -8.64
CA THR A 198 -20.59 16.23 -8.02
C THR A 198 -21.61 15.70 -9.05
N PRO A 199 -22.43 14.67 -8.74
CA PRO A 199 -22.26 13.71 -7.65
C PRO A 199 -20.90 12.99 -7.70
N SER A 200 -20.49 12.39 -6.56
CA SER A 200 -19.19 11.74 -6.40
C SER A 200 -19.00 10.51 -7.30
N LEU A 201 -17.75 10.07 -7.48
CA LEU A 201 -17.45 8.83 -8.21
C LEU A 201 -18.05 7.60 -7.51
N SER A 202 -18.12 7.61 -6.17
CA SER A 202 -18.82 6.56 -5.42
C SER A 202 -20.32 6.51 -5.74
N ALA A 203 -20.98 7.67 -5.90
CA ALA A 203 -22.38 7.74 -6.34
C ALA A 203 -22.54 7.27 -7.79
N MET A 204 -21.59 7.58 -8.68
CA MET A 204 -21.56 7.06 -10.05
C MET A 204 -21.55 5.52 -10.08
N VAL A 205 -20.72 4.88 -9.24
CA VAL A 205 -20.67 3.42 -9.09
C VAL A 205 -22.00 2.88 -8.54
N ILE A 206 -22.57 3.51 -7.50
CA ILE A 206 -23.87 3.11 -6.93
C ILE A 206 -24.97 3.14 -8.00
N ASN A 207 -25.02 4.22 -8.80
CA ASN A 207 -26.01 4.37 -9.86
C ASN A 207 -25.82 3.35 -10.99
N LYS A 208 -24.58 3.09 -11.41
CA LYS A 208 -24.27 2.13 -12.48
C LYS A 208 -24.71 0.71 -12.11
N TYR A 209 -24.36 0.26 -10.91
CA TYR A 209 -24.58 -1.13 -10.47
C TYR A 209 -25.86 -1.36 -9.67
N LYS A 210 -26.65 -0.29 -9.46
CA LYS A 210 -27.87 -0.31 -8.63
C LYS A 210 -27.59 -0.97 -7.27
N LEU A 211 -26.53 -0.48 -6.62
CA LEU A 211 -26.15 -0.94 -5.28
C LEU A 211 -27.29 -0.62 -4.30
N ARG A 212 -27.36 -1.40 -3.21
CA ARG A 212 -28.39 -1.28 -2.17
C ARG A 212 -28.44 0.14 -1.56
N SER A 213 -29.63 0.60 -1.21
CA SER A 213 -29.88 1.96 -0.70
C SER A 213 -29.19 2.27 0.64
N ASN A 214 -28.89 1.26 1.45
CA ASN A 214 -28.24 1.42 2.75
C ASN A 214 -26.73 1.11 2.72
N ILE A 215 -26.11 1.10 1.53
CA ILE A 215 -24.66 0.92 1.37
C ILE A 215 -23.88 2.01 2.14
N LYS A 216 -22.77 1.64 2.77
CA LYS A 216 -21.84 2.60 3.36
C LYS A 216 -20.86 3.06 2.30
N SER A 217 -21.09 4.25 1.74
CA SER A 217 -20.32 4.79 0.61
C SER A 217 -19.41 5.93 1.04
N PHE A 218 -18.16 5.89 0.58
CA PHE A 218 -17.14 6.91 0.85
C PHE A 218 -16.39 7.25 -0.45
N ASN A 219 -16.10 8.54 -0.64
CA ASN A 219 -15.28 9.03 -1.74
C ASN A 219 -14.08 9.81 -1.17
N LEU A 220 -12.88 9.27 -1.34
CA LEU A 220 -11.64 9.82 -0.79
C LEU A 220 -10.87 10.56 -1.90
N SER A 221 -11.07 11.88 -2.00
CA SER A 221 -10.37 12.76 -2.95
C SER A 221 -9.28 13.61 -2.30
N GLY A 222 -8.33 14.12 -3.09
CA GLY A 222 -7.18 14.91 -2.61
C GLY A 222 -6.17 14.14 -1.74
N MET A 223 -6.27 12.81 -1.67
CA MET A 223 -5.46 12.00 -0.75
C MET A 223 -4.09 11.57 -1.32
N GLY A 224 -3.88 11.75 -2.63
CA GLY A 224 -2.65 11.48 -3.36
C GLY A 224 -2.41 9.99 -3.61
N CYS A 225 -1.24 9.65 -4.16
CA CYS A 225 -0.92 8.30 -4.62
C CYS A 225 -0.92 7.21 -3.52
N SER A 226 -0.92 7.58 -2.23
CA SER A 226 -1.02 6.61 -1.12
C SER A 226 -2.46 6.22 -0.75
N ALA A 227 -3.46 6.82 -1.41
CA ALA A 227 -4.87 6.67 -1.07
C ALA A 227 -5.39 5.23 -1.21
N GLY A 228 -4.75 4.39 -2.01
CA GLY A 228 -5.08 2.97 -2.13
C GLY A 228 -4.97 2.25 -0.78
N LEU A 229 -3.85 2.40 -0.09
CA LEU A 229 -3.66 1.79 1.24
C LEU A 229 -4.45 2.51 2.35
N ILE A 230 -4.74 3.80 2.20
CA ILE A 230 -5.65 4.51 3.10
C ILE A 230 -7.07 3.96 2.97
N SER A 231 -7.48 3.58 1.76
CA SER A 231 -8.78 2.95 1.52
C SER A 231 -8.82 1.53 2.12
N VAL A 232 -7.72 0.78 2.06
CA VAL A 232 -7.59 -0.53 2.74
C VAL A 232 -7.70 -0.37 4.26
N ASP A 233 -7.10 0.68 4.82
CA ASP A 233 -7.18 1.01 6.26
C ASP A 233 -8.63 1.32 6.69
N LEU A 234 -9.31 2.19 5.94
CA LEU A 234 -10.71 2.50 6.18
C LEU A 234 -11.60 1.24 6.03
N ALA A 235 -11.37 0.43 5.00
CA ALA A 235 -12.10 -0.82 4.80
C ALA A 235 -11.87 -1.79 5.96
N ARG A 236 -10.63 -1.92 6.44
CA ARG A 236 -10.29 -2.75 7.61
C ARG A 236 -11.13 -2.31 8.80
N ASP A 237 -11.16 -1.02 9.13
CA ASP A 237 -11.86 -0.52 10.31
C ASP A 237 -13.38 -0.71 10.18
N LEU A 238 -13.95 -0.40 9.02
CA LEU A 238 -15.38 -0.65 8.76
C LEU A 238 -15.72 -2.14 8.83
N LEU A 239 -14.86 -3.03 8.34
CA LEU A 239 -15.03 -4.48 8.47
C LEU A 239 -14.74 -5.00 9.88
N GLN A 240 -14.06 -4.25 10.75
CA GLN A 240 -14.03 -4.57 12.18
C GLN A 240 -15.37 -4.26 12.83
N VAL A 241 -16.01 -3.15 12.46
CA VAL A 241 -17.29 -2.71 13.04
C VAL A 241 -18.48 -3.50 12.49
N HIS A 242 -18.54 -3.75 11.18
CA HIS A 242 -19.68 -4.38 10.51
C HIS A 242 -19.43 -5.88 10.29
N PRO A 243 -20.09 -6.79 11.04
CA PRO A 243 -19.90 -8.23 10.89
C PRO A 243 -20.49 -8.76 9.57
N ASN A 244 -19.87 -9.81 9.03
CA ASN A 244 -20.32 -10.53 7.83
C ASN A 244 -20.51 -9.63 6.60
N SER A 245 -19.61 -8.66 6.41
CA SER A 245 -19.71 -7.63 5.38
C SER A 245 -18.70 -7.80 4.26
N ASN A 246 -19.09 -7.35 3.06
CA ASN A 246 -18.22 -7.18 1.89
C ASN A 246 -17.91 -5.70 1.67
N ALA A 247 -16.64 -5.39 1.53
CA ALA A 247 -16.16 -4.07 1.13
C ALA A 247 -15.55 -4.12 -0.26
N ILE A 248 -15.89 -3.15 -1.09
CA ILE A 248 -15.25 -2.91 -2.37
C ILE A 248 -14.49 -1.60 -2.29
N ILE A 249 -13.21 -1.64 -2.65
CA ILE A 249 -12.39 -0.46 -2.84
C ILE A 249 -12.15 -0.28 -4.33
N VAL A 250 -12.31 0.95 -4.84
CA VAL A 250 -11.85 1.35 -6.17
C VAL A 250 -10.74 2.38 -6.00
N SER A 251 -9.54 2.07 -6.48
CA SER A 251 -8.40 2.98 -6.50
C SER A 251 -8.08 3.36 -7.93
N THR A 252 -8.13 4.64 -8.27
CA THR A 252 -7.84 5.14 -9.61
C THR A 252 -7.31 6.56 -9.55
N GLU A 253 -6.76 7.04 -10.66
CA GLU A 253 -6.47 8.46 -10.86
C GLU A 253 -7.01 8.87 -12.22
N ILE A 254 -7.86 9.89 -12.22
CA ILE A 254 -8.43 10.45 -13.44
C ILE A 254 -7.59 11.66 -13.80
N ILE A 255 -6.77 11.51 -14.83
CA ILE A 255 -5.71 12.48 -15.16
C ILE A 255 -6.13 13.48 -16.23
N THR A 256 -7.25 13.24 -16.93
CA THR A 256 -7.81 14.14 -17.96
C THR A 256 -7.83 15.63 -17.55
N PRO A 257 -8.32 16.03 -16.35
CA PRO A 257 -8.42 17.45 -16.01
C PRO A 257 -7.07 18.10 -15.66
N ASN A 258 -5.99 17.32 -15.51
CA ASN A 258 -4.75 17.77 -14.88
C ASN A 258 -3.54 17.75 -15.83
N TYR A 259 -3.78 17.77 -17.14
CA TYR A 259 -2.69 17.92 -18.11
C TYR A 259 -2.16 19.35 -18.07
N TYR A 260 -0.94 19.52 -17.56
CA TYR A 260 -0.34 20.85 -17.37
C TYR A 260 0.13 21.44 -18.71
N GLN A 261 -0.27 22.68 -19.03
CA GLN A 261 0.05 23.38 -20.29
C GLN A 261 1.03 24.56 -20.11
N GLY A 262 1.47 24.83 -18.88
CA GLY A 262 2.45 25.88 -18.61
C GLY A 262 3.90 25.47 -18.90
N ASN A 263 4.86 26.17 -18.29
CA ASN A 263 6.29 25.97 -18.54
C ASN A 263 7.12 25.59 -17.29
N GLU A 264 6.50 25.50 -16.12
CA GLU A 264 7.19 25.17 -14.88
C GLU A 264 7.61 23.69 -14.87
N ARG A 265 8.93 23.45 -14.77
CA ARG A 265 9.51 22.10 -14.87
C ARG A 265 8.96 21.12 -13.84
N ALA A 266 8.71 21.60 -12.61
CA ALA A 266 8.18 20.76 -11.53
C ALA A 266 6.74 20.29 -11.82
N MET A 267 6.00 21.03 -12.64
CA MET A 267 4.61 20.73 -13.06
C MET A 267 4.53 19.98 -14.40
N LEU A 268 5.58 20.06 -15.25
CA LEU A 268 5.70 19.25 -16.45
C LEU A 268 6.04 17.78 -16.16
N LEU A 269 6.70 17.50 -15.03
CA LEU A 269 7.13 16.14 -14.66
C LEU A 269 5.95 15.14 -14.56
N PRO A 270 4.80 15.46 -13.93
CA PRO A 270 3.59 14.64 -13.96
C PRO A 270 3.10 14.24 -15.36
N ASN A 271 3.12 15.14 -16.36
CA ASN A 271 2.70 14.81 -17.73
C ASN A 271 3.52 13.63 -18.30
N CYS A 272 4.81 13.57 -17.96
CA CYS A 272 5.69 12.49 -18.41
C CYS A 272 5.47 11.17 -17.64
N LEU A 273 5.15 11.23 -16.35
CA LEU A 273 5.13 10.05 -15.46
C LEU A 273 3.74 9.42 -15.30
N PHE A 274 2.71 10.24 -15.12
CA PHE A 274 1.38 9.77 -14.74
C PHE A 274 0.67 9.14 -15.93
N ARG A 275 0.01 8.02 -15.67
CA ARG A 275 -0.69 7.21 -16.67
C ARG A 275 -2.01 6.73 -16.10
N MET A 276 -2.93 6.40 -16.99
CA MET A 276 -4.24 5.91 -16.58
C MET A 276 -4.14 4.53 -15.92
N GLY A 277 -4.95 4.30 -14.90
CA GLY A 277 -5.04 3.02 -14.23
C GLY A 277 -6.16 2.98 -13.21
N ALA A 278 -6.61 1.77 -12.91
CA ALA A 278 -7.60 1.54 -11.86
C ALA A 278 -7.43 0.13 -11.29
N ALA A 279 -7.75 -0.02 -10.02
CA ALA A 279 -7.87 -1.30 -9.36
C ALA A 279 -9.17 -1.35 -8.54
N ALA A 280 -9.94 -2.43 -8.71
CA ALA A 280 -11.08 -2.77 -7.87
C ALA A 280 -10.69 -3.93 -6.95
N ILE A 281 -10.97 -3.82 -5.65
CA ILE A 281 -10.47 -4.73 -4.62
C ILE A 281 -11.65 -5.20 -3.75
N HIS A 282 -11.85 -6.51 -3.65
CA HIS A 282 -12.86 -7.11 -2.78
C HIS A 282 -12.25 -7.57 -1.46
N MET A 283 -12.65 -6.92 -0.37
CA MET A 283 -12.32 -7.30 0.99
C MET A 283 -13.54 -7.84 1.73
N SER A 284 -13.33 -8.77 2.64
CA SER A 284 -14.41 -9.41 3.42
C SER A 284 -13.93 -9.81 4.81
N ASN A 285 -14.86 -9.88 5.77
CA ASN A 285 -14.64 -10.48 7.08
C ASN A 285 -15.46 -11.77 7.30
N ARG A 286 -16.14 -12.27 6.25
CA ARG A 286 -16.99 -13.47 6.33
C ARG A 286 -16.13 -14.70 6.51
N ARG A 287 -16.50 -15.57 7.47
CA ARG A 287 -15.82 -16.85 7.68
C ARG A 287 -15.84 -17.76 6.45
N SER A 288 -16.89 -17.68 5.63
CA SER A 288 -17.03 -18.44 4.38
C SER A 288 -15.95 -18.08 3.35
N ASP A 289 -15.44 -16.85 3.37
CA ASP A 289 -14.45 -16.39 2.40
C ASP A 289 -13.02 -16.83 2.73
N ARG A 290 -12.78 -17.35 3.94
CA ARG A 290 -11.47 -17.80 4.41
C ARG A 290 -10.77 -18.76 3.45
N TRP A 291 -11.53 -19.68 2.83
CA TRP A 291 -10.97 -20.74 1.99
C TRP A 291 -10.64 -20.29 0.57
N ARG A 292 -11.35 -19.28 0.06
CA ARG A 292 -11.17 -18.77 -1.30
C ARG A 292 -10.33 -17.49 -1.36
N ALA A 293 -10.20 -16.76 -0.26
CA ALA A 293 -9.45 -15.52 -0.22
C ALA A 293 -7.99 -15.73 -0.58
N LYS A 294 -7.46 -14.89 -1.47
CA LYS A 294 -6.05 -14.90 -1.85
C LYS A 294 -5.15 -14.56 -0.66
N TYR A 295 -5.49 -13.52 0.10
CA TYR A 295 -4.67 -13.03 1.22
C TYR A 295 -5.49 -12.72 2.46
N LYS A 296 -4.79 -12.60 3.59
CA LYS A 296 -5.29 -11.96 4.81
C LYS A 296 -4.46 -10.72 5.13
N LEU A 297 -5.12 -9.64 5.57
CA LEU A 297 -4.44 -8.45 6.04
C LEU A 297 -3.85 -8.75 7.43
N SER A 298 -2.53 -8.59 7.58
CA SER A 298 -1.83 -8.87 8.85
C SER A 298 -1.59 -7.57 9.63
N HIS A 299 -1.00 -6.56 8.98
CA HIS A 299 -0.72 -5.27 9.59
C HIS A 299 -0.95 -4.15 8.58
N LEU A 300 -1.30 -2.97 9.07
CA LEU A 300 -1.33 -1.76 8.27
C LEU A 300 -0.86 -0.59 9.14
N VAL A 301 0.14 0.14 8.67
CA VAL A 301 0.77 1.25 9.37
C VAL A 301 0.69 2.50 8.50
N ARG A 302 0.17 3.58 9.05
CA ARG A 302 0.08 4.88 8.38
C ARG A 302 1.02 5.88 9.03
N THR A 303 1.76 6.60 8.19
CA THR A 303 2.59 7.73 8.60
C THR A 303 2.12 8.99 7.90
N HIS A 304 1.92 10.04 8.69
CA HIS A 304 1.58 11.38 8.23
C HIS A 304 2.43 12.38 9.02
N ARG A 305 3.11 13.28 8.31
CA ARG A 305 4.00 14.36 8.78
C ARG A 305 3.58 15.72 8.20
N GLY A 306 2.29 15.89 7.86
CA GLY A 306 1.80 17.07 7.11
C GLY A 306 1.79 18.32 7.95
N ALA A 307 2.15 18.20 9.22
CA ALA A 307 2.52 19.30 10.10
C ALA A 307 3.90 19.87 9.78
N ASP A 308 4.75 19.19 9.00
CA ASP A 308 6.01 19.72 8.47
C ASP A 308 5.71 20.39 7.11
N ASP A 309 6.18 21.61 6.90
CA ASP A 309 5.82 22.41 5.72
C ASP A 309 6.41 21.85 4.44
N LYS A 310 7.70 21.46 4.46
CA LYS A 310 8.38 20.87 3.28
C LYS A 310 7.64 19.65 2.79
N SER A 311 7.27 18.84 3.76
CA SER A 311 6.36 17.74 3.69
C SER A 311 5.01 18.14 3.05
N PHE A 312 4.24 19.03 3.65
CA PHE A 312 2.93 19.47 3.13
C PHE A 312 2.99 19.95 1.66
N TYR A 313 3.96 20.79 1.31
CA TYR A 313 4.15 21.35 -0.03
C TYR A 313 4.92 20.44 -1.00
N CYS A 314 5.28 19.21 -0.61
CA CYS A 314 6.13 18.34 -1.40
C CYS A 314 5.50 17.92 -2.74
N VAL A 315 4.19 17.68 -2.74
CA VAL A 315 3.37 17.36 -3.92
C VAL A 315 2.12 18.20 -3.77
N TYR A 316 2.04 19.29 -4.52
CA TYR A 316 1.06 20.34 -4.30
C TYR A 316 0.45 20.81 -5.61
N GLU A 317 -0.88 20.80 -5.69
CA GLU A 317 -1.63 21.31 -6.83
C GLU A 317 -1.83 22.82 -6.66
N GLN A 318 -1.41 23.60 -7.66
CA GLN A 318 -1.48 25.06 -7.62
C GLN A 318 -1.44 25.65 -9.03
N GLU A 319 -1.83 26.91 -9.15
CA GLU A 319 -1.56 27.71 -10.35
C GLU A 319 -0.08 28.10 -10.42
N ASP A 320 0.47 28.13 -11.63
CA ASP A 320 1.72 28.84 -11.91
C ASP A 320 1.48 30.36 -12.05
N LYS A 321 2.55 31.10 -12.35
CA LYS A 321 2.48 32.57 -12.47
C LYS A 321 1.64 33.06 -13.66
N GLU A 322 1.40 32.19 -14.64
CA GLU A 322 0.59 32.46 -15.83
C GLU A 322 -0.87 31.99 -15.63
N GLY A 323 -1.20 31.43 -14.47
CA GLY A 323 -2.54 30.92 -14.14
C GLY A 323 -2.81 29.49 -14.59
N HIS A 324 -1.80 28.76 -15.08
CA HIS A 324 -2.00 27.35 -15.44
C HIS A 324 -1.94 26.47 -14.19
N VAL A 325 -3.00 25.71 -13.94
CA VAL A 325 -3.05 24.73 -12.84
C VAL A 325 -2.17 23.53 -13.16
N GLY A 326 -1.32 23.13 -12.21
CA GLY A 326 -0.49 21.93 -12.32
C GLY A 326 -0.07 21.39 -10.96
N ILE A 327 0.43 20.15 -10.97
CA ILE A 327 0.94 19.49 -9.76
C ILE A 327 2.44 19.75 -9.65
N ASN A 328 2.83 20.58 -8.69
CA ASN A 328 4.22 20.85 -8.39
C ASN A 328 4.85 19.70 -7.60
N LEU A 329 5.86 19.06 -8.19
CA LEU A 329 6.69 18.04 -7.52
C LEU A 329 7.99 18.68 -7.01
N SER A 330 8.14 18.78 -5.69
CA SER A 330 9.33 19.35 -5.05
C SER A 330 10.61 18.58 -5.42
N LYS A 331 11.72 19.31 -5.55
CA LYS A 331 13.05 18.72 -5.75
C LYS A 331 13.51 17.90 -4.55
N ASP A 332 12.96 18.18 -3.37
CA ASP A 332 13.28 17.47 -2.12
C ASP A 332 12.45 16.19 -1.92
N LEU A 333 11.62 15.80 -2.90
CA LEU A 333 10.67 14.69 -2.78
C LEU A 333 11.34 13.40 -2.32
N MET A 334 12.53 13.08 -2.82
CA MET A 334 13.26 11.86 -2.43
C MET A 334 13.68 11.90 -0.96
N ALA A 335 14.24 13.02 -0.50
CA ALA A 335 14.66 13.18 0.89
C ALA A 335 13.46 13.13 1.85
N ILE A 336 12.37 13.81 1.48
CA ILE A 336 11.12 13.83 2.24
C ILE A 336 10.49 12.42 2.30
N ALA A 337 10.45 11.70 1.17
CA ALA A 337 9.94 10.33 1.12
C ALA A 337 10.78 9.37 1.96
N GLY A 338 12.11 9.47 1.93
CA GLY A 338 13.00 8.68 2.78
C GLY A 338 12.77 8.93 4.27
N GLU A 339 12.54 10.19 4.65
CA GLU A 339 12.22 10.60 6.01
C GLU A 339 10.81 10.13 6.45
N ALA A 340 9.84 10.07 5.55
CA ALA A 340 8.53 9.47 5.81
C ALA A 340 8.61 7.94 5.96
N LEU A 341 9.39 7.28 5.11
CA LEU A 341 9.64 5.85 5.15
C LEU A 341 10.32 5.43 6.45
N LYS A 342 11.35 6.16 6.88
CA LYS A 342 12.02 5.92 8.16
C LYS A 342 11.04 5.97 9.33
N ALA A 343 10.17 6.98 9.37
CA ALA A 343 9.12 7.06 10.39
C ALA A 343 8.12 5.89 10.30
N ASN A 344 7.78 5.42 9.10
CA ASN A 344 6.93 4.23 8.92
C ASN A 344 7.63 2.95 9.42
N ILE A 345 8.88 2.72 8.99
CA ILE A 345 9.74 1.57 9.36
C ILE A 345 9.85 1.42 10.87
N THR A 346 10.03 2.52 11.60
CA THR A 346 10.13 2.49 13.07
C THR A 346 8.86 1.99 13.76
N THR A 347 7.71 2.08 13.10
CA THR A 347 6.42 1.62 13.63
C THR A 347 6.10 0.19 13.17
N ILE A 348 6.39 -0.15 11.92
CA ILE A 348 6.12 -1.49 11.37
C ILE A 348 7.15 -2.54 11.77
N GLY A 349 8.43 -2.15 11.95
CA GLY A 349 9.53 -3.07 12.26
C GLY A 349 9.22 -4.03 13.41
N PRO A 350 8.83 -3.55 14.61
CA PRO A 350 8.48 -4.41 15.74
C PRO A 350 7.29 -5.34 15.51
N LEU A 351 6.43 -5.05 14.52
CA LEU A 351 5.25 -5.86 14.20
C LEU A 351 5.59 -7.04 13.27
N VAL A 352 6.69 -6.96 12.51
CA VAL A 352 6.95 -7.88 11.39
C VAL A 352 8.32 -8.55 11.43
N LEU A 353 9.32 -7.90 12.03
CA LEU A 353 10.68 -8.41 12.09
C LEU A 353 10.83 -9.49 13.17
N PRO A 354 11.72 -10.47 12.98
CA PRO A 354 12.04 -11.44 14.02
C PRO A 354 12.73 -10.78 15.23
N ALA A 355 12.65 -11.44 16.40
CA ALA A 355 13.20 -10.91 17.65
C ALA A 355 14.71 -10.58 17.56
N SER A 356 15.48 -11.35 16.78
CA SER A 356 16.90 -11.10 16.53
C SER A 356 17.15 -9.73 15.89
N GLU A 357 16.41 -9.40 14.84
CA GLU A 357 16.48 -8.10 14.15
C GLU A 357 15.99 -6.95 15.04
N GLN A 358 14.93 -7.19 15.82
CA GLN A 358 14.43 -6.21 16.78
C GLN A 358 15.49 -5.87 17.84
N LEU A 359 16.22 -6.89 18.33
CA LEU A 359 17.29 -6.71 19.30
C LEU A 359 18.49 -5.95 18.71
N LEU A 360 18.91 -6.27 17.48
CA LEU A 360 19.96 -5.53 16.76
C LEU A 360 19.59 -4.06 16.54
N PHE A 361 18.34 -3.80 16.16
CA PHE A 361 17.84 -2.44 16.00
C PHE A 361 17.81 -1.68 17.33
N LEU A 362 17.29 -2.31 18.40
CA LEU A 362 17.20 -1.70 19.72
C LEU A 362 18.58 -1.41 20.32
N THR A 363 19.52 -2.36 20.24
CA THR A 363 20.90 -2.19 20.71
C THR A 363 21.61 -1.08 19.94
N SER A 364 21.43 -0.99 18.62
CA SER A 364 21.94 0.11 17.81
C SER A 364 21.37 1.47 18.25
N LEU A 365 20.06 1.53 18.54
CA LEU A 365 19.39 2.75 18.97
C LEU A 365 19.88 3.22 20.36
N ILE A 366 20.02 2.30 21.31
CA ILE A 366 20.60 2.56 22.65
C ILE A 366 22.06 3.01 22.51
N GLY A 367 22.84 2.27 21.72
CA GLY A 367 24.23 2.57 21.38
C GLY A 367 24.43 4.00 20.90
N ARG A 368 23.64 4.40 19.91
CA ARG A 368 23.67 5.76 19.33
C ARG A 368 23.30 6.84 20.33
N LYS A 369 22.32 6.56 21.19
CA LYS A 369 21.80 7.57 22.13
C LYS A 369 22.71 7.77 23.33
N ILE A 370 23.30 6.69 23.85
CA ILE A 370 24.06 6.71 25.11
C ILE A 370 25.56 6.87 24.86
N PHE A 371 26.11 6.19 23.85
CA PHE A 371 27.56 6.10 23.66
C PHE A 371 28.06 7.03 22.55
N ASN A 372 27.47 6.98 21.35
CA ASN A 372 27.95 7.83 20.24
C ASN A 372 26.87 8.08 19.16
N PRO A 373 26.36 9.32 19.01
CA PRO A 373 25.34 9.65 18.01
C PRO A 373 25.82 9.48 16.57
N LYS A 374 27.15 9.48 16.34
CA LYS A 374 27.78 9.28 15.02
C LYS A 374 27.80 7.81 14.57
N TRP A 375 27.49 6.84 15.44
CA TRP A 375 27.35 5.46 14.98
C TRP A 375 26.32 5.37 13.86
N LYS A 376 26.62 4.61 12.81
CA LYS A 376 25.68 4.42 11.70
C LYS A 376 24.42 3.74 12.22
N PRO A 377 23.22 4.24 11.86
CA PRO A 377 21.99 3.54 12.19
C PRO A 377 22.00 2.15 11.57
N TYR A 378 21.67 1.14 12.38
CA TYR A 378 21.38 -0.18 11.86
C TYR A 378 20.07 -0.15 11.07
N ILE A 379 20.11 -0.69 9.85
CA ILE A 379 18.95 -0.84 8.98
C ILE A 379 18.51 -2.30 9.11
N PRO A 380 17.33 -2.59 9.68
CA PRO A 380 16.87 -3.95 9.84
C PRO A 380 16.70 -4.66 8.50
N ASP A 381 16.98 -5.95 8.48
CA ASP A 381 16.80 -6.74 7.27
C ASP A 381 15.33 -7.16 7.09
N PHE A 382 14.58 -6.33 6.38
CA PHE A 382 13.18 -6.61 6.04
C PHE A 382 13.00 -7.81 5.09
N LYS A 383 14.05 -8.33 4.46
CA LYS A 383 13.98 -9.56 3.65
C LYS A 383 13.68 -10.79 4.51
N LEU A 384 13.97 -10.74 5.80
CA LEU A 384 13.60 -11.80 6.76
C LEU A 384 12.10 -11.78 7.10
N ALA A 385 11.44 -10.63 6.92
CA ALA A 385 10.02 -10.45 7.22
C ALA A 385 9.12 -10.66 6.01
N PHE A 386 9.63 -10.45 4.79
CA PHE A 386 8.83 -10.44 3.56
C PHE A 386 9.52 -11.14 2.41
N GLU A 387 8.77 -12.01 1.73
CA GLU A 387 9.19 -12.67 0.49
C GLU A 387 8.98 -11.75 -0.73
N HIS A 388 7.96 -10.87 -0.68
CA HIS A 388 7.60 -10.01 -1.81
C HIS A 388 7.43 -8.56 -1.40
N PHE A 389 7.87 -7.65 -2.26
CA PHE A 389 7.78 -6.21 -2.06
C PHE A 389 7.00 -5.58 -3.21
N CYS A 390 6.10 -4.66 -2.87
CA CYS A 390 5.41 -3.81 -3.81
C CYS A 390 5.69 -2.36 -3.39
N ILE A 391 6.70 -1.76 -4.02
CA ILE A 391 7.09 -0.37 -3.80
C ILE A 391 6.40 0.50 -4.83
N HIS A 392 5.66 1.50 -4.37
CA HIS A 392 4.93 2.40 -5.25
C HIS A 392 5.75 2.86 -6.46
N ALA A 393 5.29 2.49 -7.65
CA ALA A 393 5.81 2.92 -8.94
C ALA A 393 5.58 4.43 -9.23
N GLY A 394 5.97 5.29 -8.29
CA GLY A 394 5.87 6.74 -8.42
C GLY A 394 6.79 7.31 -9.50
N GLY A 395 7.94 6.66 -9.68
CA GLY A 395 8.97 6.98 -10.66
C GLY A 395 10.25 6.23 -10.33
N ARG A 396 11.19 6.15 -11.28
CA ARG A 396 12.44 5.41 -11.13
C ARG A 396 13.22 5.79 -9.86
N ALA A 397 13.34 7.10 -9.59
CA ALA A 397 14.06 7.60 -8.43
C ALA A 397 13.48 7.13 -7.09
N VAL A 398 12.15 6.99 -6.98
CA VAL A 398 11.49 6.48 -5.76
C VAL A 398 11.90 5.03 -5.52
N ILE A 399 11.87 4.21 -6.58
CA ILE A 399 12.23 2.79 -6.51
C ILE A 399 13.72 2.64 -6.17
N ASP A 400 14.60 3.40 -6.83
CA ASP A 400 16.04 3.37 -6.61
C ASP A 400 16.40 3.76 -5.17
N GLU A 401 15.80 4.82 -4.65
CA GLU A 401 16.03 5.32 -3.30
C GLU A 401 15.56 4.30 -2.25
N LEU A 402 14.41 3.65 -2.47
CA LEU A 402 13.92 2.60 -1.57
C LEU A 402 14.77 1.35 -1.64
N GLN A 403 15.16 0.92 -2.84
CA GLN A 403 16.04 -0.23 -3.02
C GLN A 403 17.34 -0.04 -2.22
N LYS A 404 17.94 1.15 -2.31
CA LYS A 404 19.15 1.51 -1.60
C LYS A 404 18.93 1.57 -0.09
N ASN A 405 17.90 2.29 0.36
CA ASN A 405 17.65 2.50 1.80
C ASN A 405 17.23 1.23 2.53
N LEU A 406 16.58 0.28 1.85
CA LEU A 406 16.18 -1.02 2.40
C LEU A 406 17.17 -2.15 2.06
N GLN A 407 18.25 -1.86 1.33
CA GLN A 407 19.25 -2.85 0.89
C GLN A 407 18.59 -4.06 0.19
N LEU A 408 17.69 -3.76 -0.74
CA LEU A 408 16.94 -4.76 -1.52
C LEU A 408 17.71 -5.15 -2.79
N SER A 409 17.62 -6.44 -3.15
CA SER A 409 18.13 -6.92 -4.44
C SER A 409 17.25 -6.46 -5.62
N GLY A 410 17.75 -6.61 -6.84
CA GLY A 410 16.98 -6.32 -8.06
C GLY A 410 15.67 -7.11 -8.17
N GLU A 411 15.67 -8.36 -7.69
CA GLU A 411 14.47 -9.23 -7.69
C GLU A 411 13.34 -8.67 -6.82
N HIS A 412 13.67 -8.11 -5.64
CA HIS A 412 12.67 -7.55 -4.73
C HIS A 412 11.97 -6.32 -5.31
N VAL A 413 12.65 -5.53 -6.14
CA VAL A 413 12.08 -4.30 -6.74
C VAL A 413 11.59 -4.50 -8.16
N GLU A 414 11.71 -5.73 -8.70
CA GLU A 414 11.37 -6.04 -10.08
C GLU A 414 9.90 -5.73 -10.39
N ALA A 415 8.98 -6.13 -9.51
CA ALA A 415 7.56 -5.87 -9.69
C ALA A 415 7.24 -4.38 -9.88
N SER A 416 7.87 -3.53 -9.07
CA SER A 416 7.74 -2.07 -9.15
C SER A 416 8.35 -1.52 -10.43
N ARG A 417 9.55 -1.98 -10.81
CA ARG A 417 10.21 -1.52 -12.05
C ARG A 417 9.45 -1.93 -13.30
N MET A 418 8.99 -3.17 -13.36
CA MET A 418 8.26 -3.68 -14.52
C MET A 418 6.89 -3.03 -14.61
N THR A 419 6.21 -2.80 -13.47
CA THR A 419 4.95 -2.03 -13.44
C THR A 419 5.15 -0.61 -13.95
N LEU A 420 6.18 0.10 -13.47
CA LEU A 420 6.52 1.45 -13.96
C LEU A 420 6.81 1.44 -15.46
N HIS A 421 7.54 0.44 -15.96
CA HIS A 421 7.83 0.30 -17.38
C HIS A 421 6.57 0.05 -18.21
N ARG A 422 5.74 -0.92 -17.82
CA ARG A 422 4.58 -1.35 -18.61
C ARG A 422 3.42 -0.36 -18.55
N PHE A 423 3.15 0.20 -17.38
CA PHE A 423 1.94 0.97 -17.09
C PHE A 423 2.23 2.43 -16.71
N GLY A 424 3.48 2.79 -16.39
CA GLY A 424 3.81 4.10 -15.83
C GLY A 424 3.34 4.25 -14.39
N ASN A 425 3.28 5.50 -13.93
CA ASN A 425 2.75 5.80 -12.60
C ASN A 425 1.23 5.89 -12.65
N THR A 426 0.56 4.82 -12.21
CA THR A 426 -0.91 4.72 -12.09
C THR A 426 -1.42 5.15 -10.69
N SER A 427 -0.65 6.01 -10.01
CA SER A 427 -0.98 6.63 -8.72
C SER A 427 -1.36 5.60 -7.65
N SER A 428 -2.55 5.72 -7.06
CA SER A 428 -3.06 4.87 -5.98
C SER A 428 -3.30 3.42 -6.36
N SER A 429 -3.34 3.11 -7.65
CA SER A 429 -3.56 1.76 -8.14
C SER A 429 -2.28 0.95 -8.39
N SER A 430 -1.10 1.57 -8.45
CA SER A 430 0.14 0.93 -8.89
C SER A 430 0.52 -0.32 -8.09
N LEU A 431 0.36 -0.29 -6.78
CA LEU A 431 0.67 -1.43 -5.90
C LEU A 431 -0.14 -2.70 -6.21
N TRP A 432 -1.29 -2.57 -6.86
CA TRP A 432 -2.12 -3.70 -7.30
C TRP A 432 -1.64 -4.29 -8.62
N TYR A 433 -1.09 -3.47 -9.53
CA TYR A 433 -0.41 -3.97 -10.72
C TYR A 433 0.89 -4.70 -10.35
N GLU A 434 1.61 -4.22 -9.33
CA GLU A 434 2.81 -4.87 -8.78
C GLU A 434 2.49 -6.23 -8.15
N LEU A 435 1.42 -6.31 -7.34
CA LEU A 435 0.94 -7.58 -6.79
C LEU A 435 0.50 -8.54 -7.92
N SER A 436 -0.21 -8.01 -8.92
CA SER A 436 -0.62 -8.79 -10.08
C SER A 436 0.59 -9.31 -10.87
N TYR A 437 1.67 -8.54 -10.96
CA TYR A 437 2.90 -8.96 -11.62
C TYR A 437 3.49 -10.20 -10.93
N ILE A 438 3.61 -10.17 -9.61
CA ILE A 438 4.15 -11.28 -8.81
C ILE A 438 3.28 -12.54 -8.95
N GLU A 439 1.95 -12.38 -8.93
CA GLU A 439 1.00 -13.47 -9.21
C GLU A 439 1.17 -14.03 -10.62
N SER A 440 1.29 -13.17 -11.63
CA SER A 440 1.44 -13.57 -13.03
C SER A 440 2.79 -14.22 -13.33
N LYS A 441 3.88 -13.86 -12.63
CA LYS A 441 5.14 -14.60 -12.66
C LYS A 441 5.06 -15.98 -11.98
N GLY A 442 3.92 -16.30 -11.35
CA GLY A 442 3.73 -17.57 -10.67
C GLY A 442 4.62 -17.73 -9.46
N ARG A 443 5.03 -16.63 -8.80
CA ARG A 443 5.96 -16.64 -7.65
C ARG A 443 5.24 -16.67 -6.30
N MET A 444 3.97 -16.29 -6.25
CA MET A 444 3.22 -16.21 -5.01
C MET A 444 2.88 -17.61 -4.45
N ARG A 445 3.42 -17.96 -3.28
CA ARG A 445 3.18 -19.23 -2.58
C ARG A 445 2.35 -19.03 -1.32
N ARG A 446 1.71 -20.10 -0.86
CA ARG A 446 1.00 -20.11 0.42
C ARG A 446 1.98 -19.80 1.55
N GLY A 447 1.62 -18.87 2.42
CA GLY A 447 2.43 -18.48 3.57
C GLY A 447 3.27 -17.24 3.33
N ASP A 448 3.59 -16.91 2.07
CA ASP A 448 4.36 -15.73 1.68
C ASP A 448 3.74 -14.46 2.24
N ARG A 449 4.61 -13.52 2.57
CA ARG A 449 4.30 -12.23 3.14
C ARG A 449 4.66 -11.15 2.14
N VAL A 450 3.71 -10.30 1.84
CA VAL A 450 3.85 -9.19 0.90
C VAL A 450 3.83 -7.89 1.67
N TRP A 451 4.81 -7.03 1.42
CA TRP A 451 4.82 -5.67 1.91
C TRP A 451 4.53 -4.68 0.78
N GLN A 452 3.36 -4.04 0.86
CA GLN A 452 2.98 -2.92 0.01
C GLN A 452 3.38 -1.60 0.69
N ILE A 453 4.14 -0.75 -0.03
CA ILE A 453 4.65 0.55 0.47
C ILE A 453 4.16 1.66 -0.47
N ALA A 454 3.25 2.49 0.02
CA ALA A 454 2.68 3.60 -0.74
C ALA A 454 3.22 4.95 -0.26
N PHE A 455 3.61 5.82 -1.20
CA PHE A 455 3.88 7.23 -0.96
C PHE A 455 2.79 8.11 -1.57
N GLY A 456 2.53 9.27 -0.99
CA GLY A 456 1.53 10.20 -1.53
C GLY A 456 1.73 11.62 -1.02
N SER A 457 0.94 12.55 -1.59
CA SER A 457 0.96 13.97 -1.22
C SER A 457 0.71 14.21 0.26
N GLY A 458 1.27 15.32 0.74
CA GLY A 458 1.51 15.47 2.17
C GLY A 458 2.29 14.27 2.69
N PHE A 459 3.31 13.80 1.93
CA PHE A 459 4.38 12.79 2.22
C PHE A 459 3.93 11.60 3.09
N LYS A 460 2.66 11.23 2.93
CA LYS A 460 2.08 10.03 3.53
C LYS A 460 2.94 8.85 3.12
N CYS A 461 3.34 8.03 4.08
CA CYS A 461 3.98 6.75 3.84
C CYS A 461 3.15 5.69 4.54
N ASN A 462 2.49 4.84 3.76
CA ASN A 462 1.58 3.82 4.27
C ASN A 462 2.10 2.44 3.89
N SER A 463 2.02 1.51 4.83
CA SER A 463 2.45 0.13 4.67
C SER A 463 1.28 -0.80 4.90
N ALA A 464 1.06 -1.75 4.00
CA ALA A 464 0.15 -2.87 4.20
C ALA A 464 0.90 -4.19 4.09
N VAL A 465 0.65 -5.08 5.05
CA VAL A 465 1.25 -6.41 5.11
C VAL A 465 0.18 -7.45 4.88
N TRP A 466 0.36 -8.21 3.80
CA TRP A 466 -0.52 -9.30 3.43
C TRP A 466 0.17 -10.63 3.67
N LYS A 467 -0.59 -11.63 4.13
CA LYS A 467 -0.13 -13.02 4.14
C LYS A 467 -0.95 -13.83 3.16
N CYS A 468 -0.27 -14.52 2.26
CA CYS A 468 -0.87 -15.34 1.23
C CYS A 468 -1.50 -16.59 1.86
N ASN A 469 -2.81 -16.77 1.66
CA ASN A 469 -3.56 -17.87 2.28
C ASN A 469 -3.43 -19.18 1.50
N ARG A 470 -3.15 -19.10 0.19
CA ARG A 470 -3.06 -20.22 -0.74
C ARG A 470 -2.10 -19.91 -1.87
N THR A 471 -1.42 -20.91 -2.40
CA THR A 471 -0.56 -20.73 -3.58
C THR A 471 -1.39 -20.22 -4.75
N ILE A 472 -0.99 -19.10 -5.34
CA ILE A 472 -1.70 -18.49 -6.46
C ILE A 472 -1.17 -19.07 -7.75
N LYS A 473 -2.05 -19.67 -8.54
CA LYS A 473 -1.73 -20.10 -9.91
C LYS A 473 -1.63 -18.85 -10.79
N THR A 474 -0.72 -18.86 -11.76
CA THR A 474 -0.60 -17.80 -12.76
C THR A 474 -1.98 -17.51 -13.36
N PRO A 475 -2.51 -16.27 -13.21
CA PRO A 475 -3.79 -15.90 -13.79
C PRO A 475 -3.76 -16.02 -15.31
N LYS A 476 -4.87 -16.44 -15.91
CA LYS A 476 -5.04 -16.50 -17.37
C LYS A 476 -5.51 -15.17 -17.96
N ASP A 477 -5.96 -14.26 -17.09
CA ASP A 477 -6.55 -12.97 -17.36
C ASP A 477 -5.92 -11.89 -16.46
N GLY A 478 -6.17 -10.62 -16.76
CA GLY A 478 -5.65 -9.48 -16.01
C GLY A 478 -4.69 -8.60 -16.84
N PRO A 479 -4.09 -7.57 -16.21
CA PRO A 479 -3.33 -6.55 -16.94
C PRO A 479 -2.05 -7.10 -17.60
N TRP A 480 -1.51 -8.20 -17.09
CA TRP A 480 -0.25 -8.82 -17.54
C TRP A 480 -0.42 -10.03 -18.46
N SER A 481 -1.65 -10.53 -18.66
CA SER A 481 -1.88 -11.88 -19.20
C SER A 481 -1.33 -12.12 -20.62
N ASP A 482 -1.17 -11.05 -21.41
CA ASP A 482 -0.69 -11.08 -22.79
C ASP A 482 0.78 -10.69 -22.96
N CYS A 483 1.48 -10.36 -21.87
CA CYS A 483 2.85 -9.85 -21.97
C CYS A 483 3.80 -10.30 -20.87
N ILE A 484 3.32 -11.00 -19.84
CA ILE A 484 4.14 -11.38 -18.67
C ILE A 484 5.39 -12.19 -19.01
N ASP A 485 5.35 -12.96 -20.08
CA ASP A 485 6.45 -13.77 -20.62
C ASP A 485 7.62 -12.91 -21.13
N ARG A 486 7.34 -11.69 -21.62
CA ARG A 486 8.34 -10.71 -22.04
C ARG A 486 9.07 -10.03 -20.88
N TYR A 487 8.58 -10.18 -19.66
CA TYR A 487 9.12 -9.52 -18.48
C TYR A 487 9.92 -10.50 -17.57
N PRO A 488 11.01 -10.05 -16.92
CA PRO A 488 11.50 -8.68 -16.89
C PRO A 488 12.21 -8.26 -18.18
N VAL A 489 12.18 -6.96 -18.47
CA VAL A 489 12.93 -6.35 -19.57
C VAL A 489 14.15 -5.61 -19.04
N PHE A 490 15.20 -5.50 -19.84
CA PHE A 490 16.33 -4.63 -19.52
C PHE A 490 15.91 -3.16 -19.69
N ILE A 491 16.05 -2.37 -18.63
CA ILE A 491 15.73 -0.92 -18.64
C ILE A 491 17.07 -0.17 -18.58
N PRO A 492 17.52 0.46 -19.68
CA PRO A 492 18.76 1.22 -19.67
C PRO A 492 18.66 2.44 -18.75
N GLU A 493 19.79 2.99 -18.32
CA GLU A 493 19.82 4.23 -17.54
C GLU A 493 19.26 5.43 -18.32
N VAL A 494 19.52 5.44 -19.63
CA VAL A 494 19.04 6.44 -20.57
C VAL A 494 18.59 5.72 -21.84
N VAL A 495 17.32 5.85 -22.21
CA VAL A 495 16.80 5.51 -23.54
C VAL A 495 17.11 6.70 -24.44
N LYS A 496 17.69 6.50 -25.63
CA LYS A 496 17.86 7.58 -26.61
C LYS A 496 16.56 7.74 -27.40
N LEU A 497 15.98 8.94 -27.41
CA LEU A 497 14.76 9.27 -28.16
C LEU A 497 15.04 10.02 -29.47
#